data_AF-A0A811UG12-F1
#
_entry.id   AF-A0A811UG12-F1
#
_cell.length_a   1.000
_cell.length_b   1.000
_cell.length_c   1.000
_cell.angle_alpha   90.00
_cell.angle_beta   90.00
_cell.angle_gamma   90.00
#
_symmetry.space_group_name_H-M   'P 1'
#
loop_
_entity.id
_entity.type
_entity.pdbx_description
1 polymer ?
#
loop_
_entity_poly.entity_id
_entity_poly.type
_entity_poly.pdbx_seq_one_letter_code
_entity_poly.pdbx_strand_id
1 'polypeptide(L)'
;MNCSFENPPTPGKVCAFDANAFAPCTKENNFGYHQARPCIFLKLNKIYNWEPDLYNDSKALPERMPTELKSHITEKQSLRPNQTNVVWISCEGENPADVEILNHVITIHVWVSPLLFPI
;
A
#
# COMPACT_ATOMS: atom_id res chain seq x y z
N MET A 1 16.64 8.35 8.41
CA MET A 1 16.36 9.58 7.65
C MET A 1 14.90 9.55 7.24
N ASN A 2 14.18 10.64 7.44
CA ASN A 2 12.78 10.72 7.06
C ASN A 2 12.72 11.11 5.59
N CYS A 3 12.22 10.21 4.76
CA CYS A 3 12.03 10.46 3.33
C CYS A 3 10.59 10.90 3.08
N SER A 4 10.38 11.63 1.99
CA SER A 4 9.06 11.91 1.43
C SER A 4 9.07 11.71 -0.08
N PHE A 5 7.91 11.85 -0.72
CA PHE A 5 7.81 11.86 -2.19
C PHE A 5 8.71 12.92 -2.84
N GLU A 6 8.92 14.06 -2.17
CA GLU A 6 9.73 15.18 -2.66
C GLU A 6 11.20 15.07 -2.23
N ASN A 7 11.47 14.38 -1.13
CA ASN A 7 12.80 14.21 -0.55
C ASN A 7 13.13 12.73 -0.45
N PRO A 8 13.58 12.12 -1.55
CA PRO A 8 13.83 10.70 -1.60
C PRO A 8 15.24 10.37 -1.03
N PRO A 9 15.52 9.09 -0.72
CA PRO A 9 16.78 8.70 -0.08
C PRO A 9 18.01 8.97 -0.96
N THR A 10 19.14 9.39 -0.36
CA THR A 10 20.42 9.43 -1.09
C THR A 10 20.85 8.02 -1.51
N PRO A 11 21.57 7.83 -2.63
CA PRO A 11 22.01 6.51 -3.11
C PRO A 11 22.69 5.69 -2.00
N GLY A 12 22.32 4.42 -1.88
CA GLY A 12 22.85 3.50 -0.87
C GLY A 12 22.30 3.68 0.55
N LYS A 13 21.36 4.62 0.78
CA LYS A 13 20.68 4.78 2.07
C LYS A 13 19.21 4.36 1.99
N VAL A 14 18.67 3.92 3.12
CA VAL A 14 17.29 3.46 3.26
C VAL A 14 16.47 4.48 4.06
N CYS A 15 15.21 4.67 3.66
CA CYS A 15 14.27 5.49 4.40
C CYS A 15 13.91 4.83 5.73
N ALA A 16 13.96 5.59 6.81
CA ALA A 16 13.37 5.14 8.06
C ALA A 16 11.85 5.19 7.91
N PHE A 17 11.16 4.15 8.36
CA PHE A 17 9.71 4.16 8.53
C PHE A 17 9.40 4.18 10.02
N ASP A 18 8.36 4.92 10.39
CA ASP A 18 7.85 4.93 11.76
C ASP A 18 6.80 3.84 11.92
N ALA A 19 7.07 2.85 12.77
CA ALA A 19 6.11 1.77 13.04
C ALA A 19 4.84 2.28 13.72
N ASN A 20 4.88 3.46 14.38
CA ASN A 20 3.70 4.06 14.99
C ASN A 20 2.72 4.61 13.93
N ALA A 21 3.19 4.85 12.69
CA ALA A 21 2.32 5.26 11.58
C ALA A 21 1.27 4.20 11.21
N PHE A 22 1.43 2.96 11.69
CA PHE A 22 0.45 1.90 11.51
C PHE A 22 -0.71 1.95 12.51
N ALA A 23 -0.78 2.94 13.40
CA ALA A 23 -1.89 3.07 14.34
C ALA A 23 -3.27 2.94 13.64
N PRO A 24 -4.17 2.09 14.16
CA PRO A 24 -4.14 1.45 15.48
C PRO A 24 -3.34 0.13 15.57
N CYS A 25 -2.68 -0.31 14.51
CA CYS A 25 -1.89 -1.54 14.44
C CYS A 25 -0.47 -1.38 15.01
N THR A 26 -0.36 -1.08 16.30
CA THR A 26 0.93 -0.97 17.00
C THR A 26 1.07 -2.00 18.12
N LYS A 27 2.30 -2.12 18.66
CA LYS A 27 2.59 -3.01 19.78
C LYS A 27 1.81 -2.60 21.03
N GLU A 28 1.66 -1.30 21.27
CA GLU A 28 0.97 -0.73 22.44
C GLU A 28 -0.51 -1.09 22.43
N ASN A 29 -1.12 -1.20 21.24
CA ASN A 29 -2.50 -1.65 21.06
C ASN A 29 -2.60 -3.18 20.83
N ASN A 30 -1.53 -3.92 21.14
CA ASN A 30 -1.42 -5.37 20.96
C ASN A 30 -1.90 -5.85 19.59
N PHE A 31 -1.56 -5.09 18.54
CA PHE A 31 -1.90 -5.36 17.14
C PHE A 31 -3.39 -5.69 16.90
N GLY A 32 -4.30 -5.14 17.71
CA GLY A 32 -5.74 -5.33 17.59
C GLY A 32 -6.29 -6.68 18.09
N TYR A 33 -5.42 -7.57 18.60
CA TYR A 33 -5.85 -8.89 19.11
C TYR A 33 -6.86 -8.79 20.26
N HIS A 34 -6.73 -7.82 21.16
CA HIS A 34 -7.68 -7.64 22.27
C HIS A 34 -9.09 -7.25 21.83
N GLN A 35 -9.24 -6.71 20.63
CA GLN A 35 -10.53 -6.29 20.08
C GLN A 35 -11.10 -7.32 19.10
N ALA A 36 -10.52 -8.52 19.02
CA ALA A 36 -10.82 -9.52 18.00
C ALA A 36 -10.72 -8.96 16.56
N ARG A 37 -9.83 -7.97 16.36
CA ARG A 37 -9.57 -7.30 15.07
C ARG A 37 -8.07 -7.31 14.79
N PRO A 38 -7.46 -8.47 14.53
CA PRO A 38 -6.02 -8.59 14.35
C PRO A 38 -5.55 -7.80 13.13
N CYS A 39 -4.39 -7.16 13.25
CA CYS A 39 -3.73 -6.48 12.15
C CYS A 39 -2.82 -7.43 11.36
N ILE A 40 -2.95 -7.40 10.04
CA ILE A 40 -2.13 -8.19 9.11
C ILE A 40 -1.16 -7.25 8.40
N PHE A 41 0.13 -7.61 8.42
CA PHE A 41 1.17 -6.87 7.70
C PHE A 41 1.59 -7.63 6.45
N LEU A 42 1.52 -6.95 5.31
CA LEU A 42 2.04 -7.46 4.05
C LEU A 42 3.47 -6.95 3.85
N LYS A 43 4.38 -7.89 3.57
CA LYS A 43 5.77 -7.58 3.25
C LYS A 43 6.09 -8.15 1.89
N LEU A 44 6.56 -7.29 0.99
CA LEU A 44 7.11 -7.72 -0.30
C LEU A 44 8.45 -8.40 -0.08
N ASN A 45 8.65 -9.56 -0.72
CA ASN A 45 9.95 -10.22 -0.75
C ASN A 45 10.95 -9.35 -1.52
N LYS A 46 12.22 -9.45 -1.15
CA LYS A 46 13.29 -8.76 -1.87
C LYS A 46 13.51 -9.46 -3.22
N ILE A 47 13.18 -8.78 -4.30
CA ILE A 47 13.46 -9.20 -5.68
C ILE A 47 14.55 -8.27 -6.22
N TYR A 48 15.68 -8.84 -6.62
CA TYR A 48 16.79 -8.09 -7.22
C TYR A 48 16.39 -7.54 -8.58
N ASN A 49 16.77 -6.30 -8.87
CA ASN A 49 16.44 -5.60 -10.11
C ASN A 49 14.95 -5.52 -10.44
N TRP A 50 14.06 -5.68 -9.45
CA TRP A 50 12.64 -5.42 -9.65
C TRP A 50 12.40 -3.93 -9.59
N GLU A 51 11.63 -3.40 -10.53
CA GLU A 51 11.12 -2.03 -10.51
C GLU A 51 9.62 -2.11 -10.81
N PRO A 52 8.75 -1.52 -9.98
CA PRO A 52 7.31 -1.56 -10.22
C PRO A 52 6.92 -0.66 -11.38
N ASP A 53 6.10 -1.18 -12.29
CA ASP A 53 5.39 -0.35 -13.27
C ASP A 53 4.24 0.37 -12.55
N LEU A 54 4.38 1.69 -12.38
CA LEU A 54 3.42 2.51 -11.63
C LEU A 54 2.29 3.02 -12.52
N TYR A 55 1.07 3.03 -11.98
CA TYR A 55 -0.11 3.60 -12.64
C TYR A 55 -0.19 5.11 -12.38
N ASN A 56 0.20 5.90 -13.38
CA ASN A 56 0.16 7.37 -13.30
C ASN A 56 -1.16 7.97 -13.82
N ASP A 57 -1.95 7.19 -14.56
CA ASP A 57 -3.23 7.61 -15.14
C ASP A 57 -4.34 6.65 -14.72
N SER A 58 -5.30 7.16 -13.93
CA SER A 58 -6.51 6.45 -13.53
C SER A 58 -7.40 6.01 -14.69
N LYS A 59 -7.20 6.56 -15.90
CA LYS A 59 -7.90 6.11 -17.11
C LYS A 59 -7.29 4.87 -17.75
N ALA A 60 -6.04 4.55 -17.41
CA ALA A 60 -5.29 3.43 -17.97
C ALA A 60 -5.15 2.26 -16.97
N LEU A 61 -6.16 2.04 -16.12
CA LEU A 61 -6.16 0.95 -15.14
C LEU A 61 -6.61 -0.37 -15.78
N PRO A 62 -5.96 -1.51 -15.46
CA PRO A 62 -6.26 -2.80 -16.07
C PRO A 62 -7.68 -3.28 -15.75
N GLU A 63 -8.32 -4.00 -16.68
CA GLU A 63 -9.70 -4.47 -16.50
C GLU A 63 -9.86 -5.36 -15.26
N ARG A 64 -8.87 -6.24 -15.00
CA ARG A 64 -8.87 -7.16 -13.84
C ARG A 64 -8.73 -6.49 -12.48
N MET A 65 -8.41 -5.19 -12.41
CA MET A 65 -8.33 -4.48 -11.14
C MET A 65 -9.74 -4.25 -10.56
N PRO A 66 -9.96 -4.48 -9.25
CA PRO A 66 -11.27 -4.29 -8.62
C PRO A 66 -11.82 -2.88 -8.80
N THR A 67 -13.13 -2.76 -9.03
CA THR A 67 -13.82 -1.48 -9.28
C THR A 67 -13.68 -0.50 -8.11
N GLU A 68 -13.70 -1.01 -6.88
CA GLU A 68 -13.50 -0.21 -5.67
C GLU A 68 -12.10 0.41 -5.64
N LEU A 69 -11.07 -0.38 -5.96
CA LEU A 69 -9.70 0.11 -6.04
C LEU A 69 -9.53 1.16 -7.14
N LYS A 70 -10.11 0.94 -8.33
CA LYS A 70 -10.08 1.92 -9.43
C LYS A 70 -10.69 3.27 -9.02
N SER A 71 -11.85 3.21 -8.35
CA SER A 71 -12.53 4.40 -7.85
C SER A 71 -11.67 5.14 -6.83
N HIS A 72 -11.03 4.39 -5.92
CA HIS A 72 -10.15 4.95 -4.90
C HIS A 72 -8.89 5.61 -5.51
N ILE A 73 -8.27 4.97 -6.51
CA ILE A 73 -7.13 5.56 -7.24
C ILE A 73 -7.55 6.86 -7.92
N THR A 74 -8.72 6.88 -8.57
CA THR A 74 -9.24 8.06 -9.28
C THR A 74 -9.49 9.24 -8.32
N GLU A 75 -10.05 8.96 -7.15
CA GLU A 75 -10.25 9.96 -6.09
C GLU A 75 -8.90 10.50 -5.59
N LYS A 76 -7.95 9.62 -5.27
CA LYS A 76 -6.62 10.02 -4.79
C LYS A 76 -5.84 10.83 -5.82
N GLN A 77 -5.90 10.45 -7.09
CA GLN A 77 -5.27 11.20 -8.18
C GLN A 77 -5.82 12.62 -8.29
N SER A 78 -7.13 12.80 -8.06
CA SER A 78 -7.79 14.11 -8.08
C SER A 78 -7.38 14.99 -6.90
N LEU A 79 -7.13 14.38 -5.73
CA LEU A 79 -6.72 15.09 -4.52
C LEU A 79 -5.22 15.40 -4.47
N ARG A 80 -4.38 14.44 -4.88
CA ARG A 80 -2.92 14.49 -4.77
C ARG A 80 -2.25 13.75 -5.94
N PRO A 81 -2.16 14.39 -7.12
CA PRO A 81 -1.60 13.76 -8.32
C PRO A 81 -0.14 13.33 -8.14
N ASN A 82 0.64 14.01 -7.30
CA ASN A 82 2.05 13.68 -7.07
C ASN A 82 2.26 12.49 -6.10
N GLN A 83 1.18 11.91 -5.55
CA GLN A 83 1.24 10.81 -4.56
C GLN A 83 0.68 9.49 -5.09
N THR A 84 0.37 9.39 -6.38
CA THR A 84 -0.14 8.15 -6.99
C THR A 84 0.97 7.18 -7.41
N ASN A 85 2.24 7.62 -7.34
CA ASN A 85 3.43 6.84 -7.63
C ASN A 85 3.72 5.83 -6.51
N VAL A 86 2.80 4.89 -6.31
CA VAL A 86 2.80 3.89 -5.24
C VAL A 86 2.34 2.53 -5.76
N VAL A 87 2.67 1.49 -5.02
CA VAL A 87 2.14 0.14 -5.29
C VAL A 87 0.81 0.01 -4.57
N TRP A 88 -0.24 -0.27 -5.36
CA TRP A 88 -1.61 -0.42 -4.87
C TRP A 88 -1.88 -1.90 -4.56
N ILE A 89 -2.41 -2.17 -3.37
CA ILE A 89 -2.79 -3.52 -2.93
C ILE A 89 -4.27 -3.50 -2.54
N SER A 90 -5.03 -4.47 -3.04
CA SER A 90 -6.41 -4.73 -2.67
C SER A 90 -6.50 -6.13 -2.09
N CYS A 91 -7.13 -6.27 -0.92
CA CYS A 91 -7.38 -7.57 -0.29
C CYS A 91 -8.87 -7.86 -0.28
N GLU A 92 -9.24 -9.08 -0.69
CA GLU A 92 -10.61 -9.60 -0.70
C GLU A 92 -10.62 -11.07 -0.24
N GLY A 93 -11.80 -11.58 0.11
CA GLY A 93 -11.98 -12.99 0.48
C GLY A 93 -11.76 -13.92 -0.71
N GLU A 94 -11.22 -15.11 -0.46
CA GLU A 94 -10.90 -16.09 -1.52
C GLU A 94 -12.18 -16.77 -2.06
N ASN A 95 -13.06 -17.22 -1.17
CA ASN A 95 -14.31 -17.87 -1.55
C ASN A 95 -15.50 -16.91 -1.40
N PRO A 96 -16.64 -17.15 -2.09
CA PRO A 96 -17.83 -16.33 -1.94
C PRO A 96 -18.30 -16.18 -0.48
N ALA A 97 -18.22 -17.25 0.32
CA ALA A 97 -18.53 -17.20 1.74
C ALA A 97 -17.56 -16.30 2.53
N ASP A 98 -16.27 -16.30 2.17
CA ASP A 98 -15.27 -15.43 2.81
C ASP A 98 -15.49 -13.97 2.45
N VAL A 99 -15.89 -13.69 1.20
CA VAL A 99 -16.25 -12.34 0.74
C VAL A 99 -17.44 -11.80 1.54
N GLU A 100 -18.48 -12.61 1.73
CA GLU A 100 -19.66 -12.25 2.53
C GLU A 100 -19.36 -12.07 4.03
N ILE A 101 -18.33 -12.75 4.55
CA ILE A 101 -17.91 -12.63 5.95
C ILE A 101 -16.99 -11.40 6.14
N LEU A 102 -16.06 -11.18 5.22
CA LEU A 102 -15.07 -10.09 5.33
C LEU A 102 -15.68 -8.73 4.97
N ASN A 103 -16.71 -8.69 4.11
CA ASN A 103 -17.56 -7.51 3.78
C ASN A 103 -16.83 -6.18 3.50
N HIS A 104 -15.52 -6.21 3.29
CA HIS A 104 -14.66 -5.03 3.14
C HIS A 104 -13.50 -5.40 2.23
N VAL A 105 -13.30 -4.58 1.20
CA VAL A 105 -12.06 -4.57 0.44
C VAL A 105 -11.07 -3.68 1.17
N ILE A 106 -10.00 -4.27 1.71
CA ILE A 106 -8.95 -3.49 2.35
C ILE A 106 -8.01 -3.00 1.26
N THR A 107 -8.05 -1.70 1.00
CA THR A 107 -7.12 -1.05 0.10
C THR A 107 -5.93 -0.51 0.88
N ILE A 108 -4.73 -0.99 0.56
CA ILE A 108 -3.47 -0.54 1.18
C ILE A 108 -2.65 0.20 0.13
N HIS A 109 -2.27 1.44 0.46
CA HIS A 109 -1.34 2.24 -0.32
C HIS A 109 0.06 2.06 0.23
N VAL A 110 0.87 1.25 -0.42
CA VAL A 110 2.24 1.06 0.01
C VAL A 110 3.11 2.10 -0.68
N TRP A 111 3.61 3.05 0.11
CA TRP A 111 4.68 3.91 -0.37
C TRP A 111 5.94 3.07 -0.56
N VAL A 112 6.18 2.68 -1.80
CA VAL A 112 7.46 2.10 -2.18
C VAL A 112 8.24 3.23 -2.83
N SER A 113 9.29 3.70 -2.15
CA SER A 113 10.16 4.72 -2.73
C SER A 113 10.68 4.21 -4.07
N PRO A 114 10.46 4.90 -5.20
CA PRO A 114 11.01 4.48 -6.49
C PRO A 114 12.53 4.34 -6.45
N LEU A 115 13.21 5.09 -5.56
CA LEU A 115 14.65 4.99 -5.33
C LEU A 115 15.10 3.73 -4.57
N LEU A 116 14.17 2.91 -4.07
CA LEU A 116 14.49 1.57 -3.57
C LEU A 116 14.70 0.59 -4.72
N PHE A 117 14.53 1.00 -5.98
CA PHE A 117 14.72 0.13 -7.14
C PHE A 117 15.60 0.76 -8.21
N PRO A 118 16.31 -0.07 -9.00
CA PRO A 118 16.56 -1.49 -8.74
C PRO A 118 17.49 -1.70 -7.54
N ILE A 119 17.20 -2.68 -6.66
CA ILE A 119 18.18 -3.21 -5.68
C ILE A 119 19.06 -4.26 -6.35
#